data_AF-A0A9D6L3C3-F1
#
_entry.id   AF-A0A9D6L3C3-F1
#
_cell.length_a   1.000
_cell.length_b   1.000
_cell.length_c   1.000
_cell.angle_alpha   90.00
_cell.angle_beta   90.00
_cell.angle_gamma   90.00
#
_symmetry.space_group_name_H-M   'P 1'
#
loop_
_entity.id
_entity.type
_entity.pdbx_description
1 polymer ?
#
loop_
_entity_poly.entity_id
_entity_poly.type
_entity_poly.pdbx_seq_one_letter_code
_entity_poly.pdbx_strand_id
1 'polypeptide(L)' 'MSTSLIKKKLHRYIETAEAKKLKAFYTIVEGEIKTQSSAITLQELNHRISDFENGKVKGLSWEEVKQRARKSAHRKHA' A
#
# COMPACT_ATOMS: atom_id res chain seq x y z
N MET A 1 -11.35 -23.39 22.59
CA MET A 1 -11.26 -24.11 21.30
C MET A 1 -9.81 -24.06 20.84
N SER A 2 -9.18 -25.16 20.41
CA SER A 2 -7.76 -25.11 20.01
C SER A 2 -7.57 -24.39 18.68
N THR A 3 -6.44 -23.70 18.52
CA THR A 3 -6.07 -23.00 17.27
C THR A 3 -6.08 -23.93 16.06
N SER A 4 -5.67 -25.20 16.25
CA SER A 4 -5.73 -26.24 15.22
C SER A 4 -7.17 -26.49 14.75
N LEU A 5 -8.13 -26.52 15.67
CA LEU A 5 -9.54 -26.70 15.33
C LEU A 5 -10.13 -25.47 14.62
N ILE A 6 -9.70 -24.25 14.99
CA ILE A 6 -10.07 -23.01 14.29
C ILE A 6 -9.59 -23.06 12.84
N LYS A 7 -8.32 -23.39 12.60
CA LYS A 7 -7.74 -23.48 11.24
C LYS A 7 -8.49 -24.49 10.37
N LYS A 8 -8.78 -25.68 10.89
CA LYS A 8 -9.54 -26.71 10.16
C LYS A 8 -10.94 -26.23 9.76
N LYS A 9 -11.63 -25.52 10.65
CA LYS A 9 -12.97 -24.97 10.37
C LYS A 9 -12.93 -23.86 9.31
N LEU A 10 -11.96 -22.96 9.39
CA LEU A 10 -11.79 -21.88 8.42
C LEU A 10 -11.45 -22.42 7.02
N HIS A 11 -10.54 -23.39 6.92
CA HIS A 11 -10.24 -24.05 5.64
C HIS A 11 -11.50 -24.63 4.99
N ARG A 12 -12.28 -25.43 5.74
CA ARG A 12 -13.51 -26.02 5.22
C ARG A 12 -14.55 -24.97 4.80
N TYR A 13 -14.64 -23.87 5.54
CA TYR A 13 -15.52 -22.77 5.19
C TYR A 13 -15.12 -22.12 3.86
N ILE A 14 -13.82 -21.86 3.66
CA ILE A 14 -13.30 -21.23 2.44
C ILE A 14 -13.63 -22.07 1.19
N GLU A 15 -13.54 -23.40 1.29
CA GLU A 15 -13.84 -24.32 0.16
C GLU A 15 -15.30 -24.30 -0.31
N THR A 16 -16.24 -23.85 0.55
CA THR A 16 -17.68 -24.00 0.32
C THR A 16 -18.45 -22.68 0.35
N ALA A 17 -17.80 -21.59 0.77
CA ALA A 17 -18.44 -20.30 0.92
C ALA A 17 -18.76 -19.65 -0.43
N GLU A 18 -19.88 -18.93 -0.48
CA GLU A 18 -20.28 -18.16 -1.65
C GLU A 18 -19.23 -17.10 -2.01
N ALA A 19 -19.04 -16.87 -3.31
CA ALA A 19 -18.03 -15.94 -3.85
C ALA A 19 -18.11 -14.53 -3.23
N LYS A 20 -19.32 -14.02 -2.96
CA LYS A 20 -19.50 -12.70 -2.33
C LYS A 20 -18.91 -12.62 -0.92
N LYS A 21 -19.04 -13.70 -0.13
CA LYS A 21 -18.51 -13.81 1.23
C LYS A 21 -16.99 -13.95 1.20
N LEU A 22 -16.46 -14.78 0.29
CA LEU A 22 -15.02 -14.91 0.07
C LEU A 22 -14.37 -13.59 -0.34
N LYS A 23 -15.01 -12.83 -1.24
CA LYS A 23 -14.52 -11.52 -1.67
C LYS A 23 -14.46 -10.52 -0.51
N ALA A 24 -15.48 -10.48 0.34
CA ALA A 24 -15.48 -9.62 1.52
C ALA A 24 -14.36 -10.01 2.51
N PHE A 25 -14.19 -11.31 2.77
CA PHE A 25 -13.09 -11.83 3.61
C PHE A 25 -11.73 -11.47 3.03
N TYR A 26 -11.52 -11.66 1.73
CA TYR A 26 -10.28 -11.30 1.06
C TYR A 26 -9.98 -9.81 1.21
N THR A 27 -10.94 -8.92 0.98
CA THR A 27 -10.73 -7.46 1.11
C THR A 27 -10.28 -7.06 2.52
N ILE A 28 -10.88 -7.66 3.56
CA ILE A 28 -10.52 -7.36 4.96
C ILE A 28 -9.11 -7.88 5.26
N VAL A 29 -8.83 -9.14 4.93
CA VAL A 29 -7.53 -9.78 5.21
C VAL A 29 -6.41 -9.16 4.36
N GLU A 30 -6.70 -8.81 3.11
CA GLU A 30 -5.75 -8.11 2.22
C GLU A 30 -5.42 -6.73 2.78
N GLY A 31 -6.41 -6.01 3.32
CA GLY A 31 -6.19 -4.75 4.02
C GLY A 31 -5.23 -4.92 5.21
N GLU A 32 -5.46 -5.93 6.05
CA GLU A 32 -4.60 -6.24 7.21
C GLU A 32 -3.17 -6.64 6.81
N ILE A 33 -3.01 -7.49 5.78
CA ILE A 33 -1.70 -7.93 5.27
C ILE A 33 -0.93 -6.76 4.63
N LYS A 34 -1.61 -5.91 3.85
CA LYS A 34 -0.98 -4.76 3.19
C LYS A 34 -0.41 -3.75 4.18
N THR A 35 -1.01 -3.59 5.36
CA THR A 35 -0.49 -2.72 6.44
C THR A 35 0.89 -3.13 6.96
N GLN A 36 1.31 -4.39 6.79
CA GLN A 36 2.63 -4.88 7.24
C GLN A 36 3.73 -4.74 6.18
N SER A 37 3.37 -4.52 4.92
CA SER A 37 4.34 -4.16 3.89
C SER A 37 4.43 -2.63 3.83
N SER A 38 5.64 -2.10 3.75
CA SER A 38 6.01 -0.67 3.69
C SER A 38 5.48 0.09 2.45
N ALA A 39 4.26 -0.17 2.04
CA ALA A 39 3.61 0.39 0.87
C ALA A 39 2.78 1.62 1.27
N ILE A 40 3.00 2.70 0.55
CA ILE A 40 2.14 3.87 0.53
C ILE A 40 0.67 3.40 0.46
N THR A 41 -0.15 3.82 1.41
CA THR A 41 -1.57 3.42 1.46
C THR A 41 -2.31 3.94 0.23
N LEU A 42 -3.40 3.28 -0.18
CA LEU A 42 -4.25 3.78 -1.27
C LEU A 42 -4.79 5.20 -0.98
N GLN A 43 -5.02 5.51 0.29
CA GLN A 43 -5.42 6.84 0.73
C GLN A 43 -4.32 7.88 0.46
N GLU A 44 -3.07 7.58 0.78
CA GLU A 44 -1.93 8.47 0.51
C GLU A 44 -1.67 8.62 -0.99
N LEU A 45 -1.81 7.54 -1.78
CA LEU A 45 -1.75 7.61 -3.24
C LEU A 45 -2.81 8.55 -3.81
N ASN A 46 -4.07 8.40 -3.39
CA ASN A 46 -5.17 9.26 -3.84
C ASN A 46 -4.96 10.72 -3.43
N HIS A 47 -4.45 10.96 -2.21
CA HIS A 47 -4.12 12.30 -1.75
C HIS A 47 -3.01 12.94 -2.61
N ARG A 48 -1.94 12.20 -2.93
CA ARG A 48 -0.84 12.69 -3.79
C ARG A 48 -1.27 12.95 -5.22
N ILE A 49 -2.21 12.15 -5.76
CA ILE A 49 -2.80 12.39 -7.08
C ILE A 49 -3.63 13.67 -7.06
N SER A 50 -4.51 13.83 -6.07
CA SER A 50 -5.31 15.04 -5.90
C SER A 50 -4.45 16.30 -5.78
N ASP A 51 -3.38 16.25 -4.97
CA ASP A 51 -2.43 17.35 -4.80
C ASP A 51 -1.65 17.68 -6.10
N PHE A 52 -1.47 16.72 -7.00
CA PHE A 52 -0.87 16.96 -8.30
C PHE A 52 -1.87 17.57 -9.28
N GLU A 53 -3.09 17.03 -9.34
CA GLU A 53 -4.17 17.49 -10.22
C GLU A 53 -4.64 18.91 -9.87
N ASN A 54 -4.72 19.24 -8.58
CA ASN A 54 -5.08 20.58 -8.11
C ASN A 54 -3.91 21.58 -8.17
N GLY A 55 -2.72 21.15 -8.61
CA GLY A 55 -1.54 21.99 -8.79
C GLY A 55 -0.82 22.39 -7.49
N LYS A 56 -1.22 21.86 -6.32
CA LYS A 56 -0.57 22.08 -5.02
C LYS A 56 0.84 21.50 -4.98
N VAL A 57 1.09 20.43 -5.74
CA VAL A 57 2.42 19.84 -5.94
C VAL A 57 2.74 19.81 -7.43
N LYS A 58 3.92 20.31 -7.80
CA LYS A 58 4.45 20.21 -9.16
C LYS A 58 5.44 19.07 -9.27
N GLY A 59 5.32 18.29 -10.34
CA GLY A 59 6.34 17.31 -10.73
C GLY A 59 7.66 18.00 -11.06
N LEU A 60 8.75 17.26 -10.95
CA LEU A 60 10.07 17.71 -11.39
C LEU A 60 10.44 16.95 -12.65
N SER A 61 11.07 17.65 -13.59
CA SER A 61 11.73 17.01 -14.71
C SER A 61 12.91 16.16 -14.23
N TRP A 62 13.31 15.18 -15.05
CA TRP A 62 14.44 14.31 -14.73
C TRP A 62 15.75 15.08 -14.54
N GLU A 63 15.97 16.16 -15.30
CA GLU A 63 17.15 17.00 -15.14
C GLU A 63 17.15 17.74 -13.80
N GLU A 64 16.01 18.29 -13.37
CA GLU A 64 15.88 18.95 -12.06
C GLU A 64 16.14 17.98 -10.92
N VAL A 65 15.66 16.73 -11.03
CA VAL A 65 15.92 15.67 -10.06
C VAL A 65 17.42 15.39 -9.98
N LYS A 66 18.10 15.18 -11.12
CA LYS A 66 19.54 14.92 -11.16
C LYS A 66 20.35 16.07 -10.57
N GLN A 67 19.99 17.32 -10.89
CA GLN A 67 20.68 18.49 -10.34
C GLN A 67 20.50 18.60 -8.82
N ARG A 68 19.28 18.37 -8.31
CA ARG A 68 19.02 18.38 -6.85
C ARG A 68 19.80 17.29 -6.13
N ALA A 69 19.84 16.08 -6.69
CA ALA A 69 20.60 14.96 -6.13
C ALA A 69 22.11 15.24 -6.06
N ARG A 70 22.68 15.86 -7.10
CA ARG A 70 24.10 16.25 -7.11
C ARG A 70 24.40 17.35 -6.08
N LYS A 71 23.51 18.35 -5.96
CA LYS A 71 23.64 19.44 -4.97
C LYS A 71 23.52 18.93 -3.52
N SER A 72 22.62 17.98 -3.26
CA SER A 72 22.46 17.41 -1.92
C SER A 72 23.64 16.50 -1.52
N ALA A 73 24.24 15.80 -2.48
CA ALA A 73 25.46 15.03 -2.25
C ALA A 73 26.65 15.94 -1.91
N HIS A 74 26.83 17.08 -2.61
CA HIS A 74 27.90 18.03 -2.32
C HIS A 74 27.76 18.71 -0.95
N ARG A 75 26.53 18.99 -0.49
CA ARG A 75 26.28 19.57 0.83
C ARG A 75 26.58 18.66 2.03
N LYS A 76 26.70 17.34 1.82
CA LYS A 76 27.03 16.39 2.90
C LYS A 76 28.54 16.24 3.14
N HIS A 77 29.38 16.80 2.28
CA HIS A 77 30.84 16.68 2.31
C HIS A 77 31.57 18.02 2.39
N ALA A 78 30.86 19.10 2.72
CA ALA A 78 31.38 20.45 2.98
C ALA A 78 31.05 20.82 4.43
#